data_AF-A0A5N5VZI7-F1
#
_entry.id   AF-A0A5N5VZI7-F1
#
_cell.length_a   1.000
_cell.length_b   1.000
_cell.length_c   1.000
_cell.angle_alpha   90.00
_cell.angle_beta   90.00
_cell.angle_gamma   90.00
#
_symmetry.space_group_name_H-M   'P 1'
#
loop_
_entity.id
_entity.type
_entity.pdbx_description
1 polymer ?
#
loop_
_entity_poly.entity_id
_entity_poly.type
_entity_poly.pdbx_seq_one_letter_code
_entity_poly.pdbx_strand_id
1 'polypeptide(L)'
;MRIGTGHRVLHLWSLSEDVVVEHRANGAMVVRGRWGAEWIDRPVPAVREALRRMELGPVLLANVETGKRGGGGPGRERAGQGTGQGRKPGPGQKQGPGQGPGEGRGRRRSDGPDQGRLIMMRVVGRLSHLIVRTLGVDDLRGPLLSVSPVARTGSFVPAPLPEETPVRLPADAVLTPWRSGFTLERADARYRVVLHRPEAVWVLGMLAWPVTPEAASAGLPLPREMTREILAYLAAAEMLAPAGERAGLRVG
;
A
#
# COMPACT_ATOMS: atom_id res chain seq x y z
N MET A 1 23.30 19.06 0.42
CA MET A 1 21.84 19.27 0.37
C MET A 1 21.21 18.29 1.35
N ARG A 2 20.69 18.75 2.49
CA ARG A 2 20.04 17.90 3.50
C ARG A 2 18.55 17.86 3.19
N ILE A 3 17.98 16.69 2.97
CA ILE A 3 16.53 16.51 2.81
C ILE A 3 15.90 16.67 4.20
N GLY A 4 14.83 17.48 4.31
CA GLY A 4 14.17 17.79 5.57
C GLY A 4 13.65 16.53 6.28
N THR A 5 13.79 16.49 7.61
CA THR A 5 13.49 15.34 8.49
C THR A 5 12.00 15.07 8.71
N GLY A 6 11.09 15.80 8.03
CA GLY A 6 9.65 15.71 8.25
C GLY A 6 8.89 14.85 7.24
N HIS A 7 9.55 14.32 6.21
CA HIS A 7 8.86 13.62 5.13
C HIS A 7 8.61 12.15 5.45
N ARG A 8 7.36 11.69 5.30
CA ARG A 8 6.94 10.30 5.51
C ARG A 8 7.02 9.51 4.21
N VAL A 9 7.55 8.29 4.31
CA VAL A 9 7.54 7.31 3.24
C VAL A 9 6.13 6.73 3.07
N LEU A 10 5.67 6.61 1.82
CA LEU A 10 4.32 6.18 1.45
C LEU A 10 4.34 4.89 0.63
N HIS A 11 3.56 3.89 1.06
CA HIS A 11 3.40 2.61 0.35
C HIS A 11 2.13 2.61 -0.48
N LEU A 12 2.29 2.88 -1.76
CA LEU A 12 1.18 3.08 -2.67
C LEU A 12 0.92 1.83 -3.52
N TRP A 13 -0.34 1.65 -3.87
CA TRP A 13 -0.85 0.53 -4.64
C TRP A 13 -1.64 1.07 -5.84
N SER A 14 -1.37 0.59 -7.05
CA SER A 14 -2.18 0.84 -8.23
C SER A 14 -2.32 -0.43 -9.05
N LEU A 15 -3.31 -0.49 -9.94
CA LEU A 15 -3.33 -1.54 -10.94
C LEU A 15 -2.26 -1.26 -12.00
N SER A 16 -1.74 -2.31 -12.63
CA SER A 16 -0.89 -2.15 -13.81
C SER A 16 -1.66 -1.46 -14.94
N GLU A 17 -0.97 -0.74 -15.81
CA GLU A 17 -1.60 0.05 -16.89
C GLU A 17 -2.41 -0.80 -17.88
N ASP A 18 -2.09 -2.09 -17.99
CA ASP A 18 -2.77 -3.06 -18.86
C ASP A 18 -3.99 -3.72 -18.19
N VAL A 19 -4.32 -3.32 -16.96
CA VAL A 19 -5.39 -3.94 -16.17
C VAL A 19 -6.68 -3.13 -16.26
N VAL A 20 -7.78 -3.83 -16.51
CA VAL A 20 -9.13 -3.27 -16.60
C VAL A 20 -10.06 -3.97 -15.61
N VAL A 21 -10.87 -3.23 -14.88
CA VAL A 21 -11.88 -3.77 -13.97
C VAL A 21 -13.27 -3.61 -14.58
N GLU A 22 -13.93 -4.73 -14.87
CA GLU A 22 -15.29 -4.76 -15.37
C GLU A 22 -16.27 -5.01 -14.22
N HIS A 23 -17.30 -4.16 -14.14
CA HIS A 23 -18.40 -4.33 -13.19
C HIS A 23 -19.58 -5.04 -13.86
N ARG A 24 -20.08 -6.11 -13.23
CA ARG A 24 -21.21 -6.88 -13.73
C ARG A 24 -22.51 -6.48 -13.04
N ALA A 25 -23.63 -6.62 -13.74
CA ALA A 25 -24.96 -6.29 -13.22
C ALA A 25 -25.35 -7.09 -11.96
N ASN A 26 -24.83 -8.31 -11.82
CA ASN A 26 -25.00 -9.16 -10.63
C ASN A 26 -24.12 -8.75 -9.43
N GLY A 27 -23.36 -7.66 -9.55
CA GLY A 27 -22.46 -7.15 -8.53
C GLY A 27 -21.09 -7.84 -8.47
N ALA A 28 -20.81 -8.83 -9.34
CA ALA A 28 -19.48 -9.40 -9.48
C ALA A 28 -18.52 -8.40 -10.18
N MET A 29 -17.22 -8.58 -9.94
CA MET A 29 -16.17 -7.84 -10.62
C MET A 29 -15.24 -8.80 -11.35
N VAL A 30 -14.81 -8.41 -12.55
CA VAL A 30 -13.81 -9.14 -13.35
C VAL A 30 -12.60 -8.24 -13.53
N VAL A 31 -11.45 -8.66 -13.03
CA VAL A 31 -10.18 -7.93 -13.21
C VAL A 31 -9.42 -8.62 -14.34
N ARG A 32 -9.24 -7.94 -15.48
CA ARG A 32 -8.54 -8.48 -16.65
C ARG A 32 -7.17 -7.85 -16.78
N GLY A 33 -6.17 -8.65 -17.10
CA GLY A 33 -4.83 -8.17 -17.47
C GLY A 33 -4.09 -9.20 -18.32
N ARG A 34 -2.79 -8.99 -18.52
CA ARG A 34 -1.92 -9.85 -19.35
C ARG A 34 -1.89 -11.35 -19.04
N TRP A 35 -2.32 -11.80 -17.85
CA TRP A 35 -2.37 -13.24 -17.49
C TRP A 35 -3.78 -13.83 -17.42
N GLY A 36 -4.77 -13.13 -17.97
CA GLY A 36 -6.16 -13.57 -18.00
C GLY A 36 -7.06 -12.75 -17.07
N ALA A 37 -8.16 -13.36 -16.67
CA ALA A 37 -9.21 -12.71 -15.89
C ALA A 37 -9.33 -13.35 -14.49
N GLU A 38 -9.35 -12.50 -13.47
CA GLU A 38 -9.61 -12.87 -12.08
C GLU A 38 -11.04 -12.45 -11.70
N TRP A 39 -11.82 -13.44 -11.26
CA TRP A 39 -13.22 -13.24 -10.88
C TRP A 39 -13.33 -12.99 -9.37
N ILE A 40 -14.13 -11.98 -9.03
CA ILE A 40 -14.42 -11.61 -7.65
C ILE A 40 -15.94 -11.61 -7.47
N ASP A 41 -16.45 -12.68 -6.87
CA ASP A 41 -17.87 -12.80 -6.55
C ASP A 41 -18.23 -11.98 -5.33
N ARG A 42 -19.27 -11.15 -5.47
CA ARG A 42 -19.85 -10.31 -4.40
C ARG A 42 -18.77 -9.61 -3.54
N PRO A 43 -17.92 -8.74 -4.12
CA PRO A 43 -16.87 -8.05 -3.38
C PRO A 43 -17.45 -7.24 -2.24
N VAL A 44 -16.74 -7.17 -1.11
CA VAL A 44 -17.10 -6.23 -0.04
C VAL A 44 -16.89 -4.78 -0.51
N PRO A 45 -17.60 -3.78 0.05
CA PRO A 45 -17.47 -2.39 -0.38
C PRO A 45 -16.02 -1.85 -0.38
N ALA A 46 -15.20 -2.27 0.58
CA ALA A 46 -13.78 -1.88 0.66
C ALA A 46 -12.97 -2.38 -0.55
N VAL A 47 -13.25 -3.59 -1.05
CA VAL A 47 -12.59 -4.13 -2.26
C VAL A 47 -12.99 -3.34 -3.49
N ARG A 48 -14.28 -3.03 -3.65
CA ARG A 48 -14.78 -2.18 -4.75
C ARG A 48 -14.08 -0.83 -4.77
N GLU A 49 -14.04 -0.16 -3.62
CA GLU A 49 -13.43 1.17 -3.52
C GLU A 49 -11.92 1.13 -3.72
N ALA A 50 -11.23 0.12 -3.19
CA ALA A 50 -9.79 -0.07 -3.40
C ALA A 50 -9.48 -0.20 -4.89
N LEU A 51 -10.14 -1.15 -5.59
CA LEU A 51 -9.89 -1.40 -7.01
C LEU A 51 -10.23 -0.18 -7.86
N ARG A 52 -11.39 0.46 -7.61
CA ARG A 52 -11.77 1.70 -8.31
C ARG A 52 -10.69 2.78 -8.16
N ARG A 53 -10.17 3.00 -6.95
CA ARG A 53 -9.13 4.03 -6.76
C ARG A 53 -7.79 3.62 -7.37
N MET A 54 -7.45 2.34 -7.32
CA MET A 54 -6.23 1.82 -7.93
C MET A 54 -6.23 1.92 -9.47
N GLU A 55 -7.40 1.85 -10.12
CA GLU A 55 -7.55 2.15 -11.55
C GLU A 55 -7.24 3.62 -11.87
N LEU A 56 -7.61 4.54 -10.96
CA LEU A 56 -7.36 5.97 -11.13
C LEU A 56 -5.92 6.36 -10.81
N GLY A 57 -5.22 5.56 -10.01
CA GLY A 57 -3.80 5.75 -9.72
C GLY A 57 -3.34 5.18 -8.38
N PRO A 58 -2.11 5.50 -7.96
CA PRO A 58 -1.52 4.99 -6.73
C PRO A 58 -2.25 5.47 -5.47
N VAL A 59 -2.65 4.53 -4.60
CA VAL A 59 -3.41 4.81 -3.37
C VAL A 59 -2.77 4.21 -2.13
N LEU A 60 -2.97 4.86 -0.99
CA LEU A 60 -2.73 4.27 0.33
C LEU A 60 -3.91 3.38 0.69
N LEU A 61 -3.71 2.07 0.80
CA LEU A 61 -4.78 1.12 1.15
C LEU A 61 -5.43 1.44 2.50
N ALA A 62 -4.66 1.92 3.48
CA ALA A 62 -5.18 2.35 4.78
C ALA A 62 -6.26 3.45 4.67
N ASN A 63 -6.22 4.28 3.62
CA ASN A 63 -7.20 5.35 3.41
C ASN A 63 -8.50 4.87 2.76
N VAL A 64 -8.50 3.66 2.18
CA VAL A 64 -9.72 3.05 1.62
C VAL A 64 -10.63 2.55 2.75
N GLU A 65 -10.05 2.12 3.86
CA GLU A 65 -10.77 1.59 5.02
C GLU A 65 -11.51 2.68 5.81
N THR A 66 -10.97 3.89 5.85
CA THR A 66 -11.50 5.01 6.65
C THR A 66 -12.56 5.84 5.93
N GLY A 67 -12.67 5.71 4.60
CA GLY A 67 -13.49 6.56 3.72
C GLY A 67 -15.00 6.54 3.95
N LYS A 68 -15.53 5.69 4.85
CA LYS A 68 -16.97 5.63 5.16
C LYS A 68 -17.40 6.49 6.37
N ARG A 69 -16.47 7.15 7.09
CA ARG A 69 -16.80 7.99 8.26
C ARG A 69 -16.88 9.51 7.99
N GLY A 70 -16.48 10.00 6.82
CA GLY A 70 -16.35 11.45 6.53
C GLY A 70 -17.45 12.09 5.67
N GLY A 71 -18.53 11.37 5.34
CA GLY A 71 -19.58 11.86 4.43
C GLY A 71 -20.69 12.70 5.06
N GLY A 72 -20.44 13.35 6.20
CA GLY A 72 -21.33 14.36 6.77
C GLY A 72 -20.80 15.74 6.41
N GLY A 73 -21.25 16.30 5.29
CA GLY A 73 -20.89 17.67 4.92
C GLY A 73 -21.30 18.67 6.02
N PRO A 74 -20.54 19.76 6.25
CA PRO A 74 -20.96 20.80 7.17
C PRO A 74 -22.30 21.37 6.69
N GLY A 75 -23.32 21.18 7.52
CA GLY A 75 -24.62 21.76 7.35
C GLY A 75 -24.50 23.26 7.17
N ARG A 76 -25.20 23.77 6.15
CA ARG A 76 -25.35 25.19 5.87
C ARG A 76 -26.01 25.87 7.07
N GLU A 77 -25.25 26.60 7.88
CA GLU A 77 -25.81 27.62 8.76
C GLU A 77 -26.03 28.90 7.94
N ARG A 78 -27.27 29.10 7.50
CA ARG A 78 -27.81 30.41 7.17
C ARG A 78 -28.51 30.97 8.39
N ALA A 79 -28.25 32.24 8.62
CA ALA A 79 -28.79 33.09 9.68
C ALA A 79 -30.32 33.04 9.81
N GLY A 80 -30.80 33.19 11.04
CA GLY A 80 -32.19 33.44 11.38
C GLY A 80 -32.36 33.76 12.86
N GLN A 81 -32.50 35.05 13.16
CA GLN A 81 -32.76 35.64 14.47
C GLN A 81 -34.10 35.15 15.07
N GLY A 82 -34.21 35.10 16.40
CA GLY A 82 -35.49 34.77 17.04
C GLY A 82 -35.42 34.67 18.55
N THR A 83 -35.60 35.81 19.21
CA THR A 83 -35.86 36.04 20.64
C THR A 83 -36.91 35.11 21.27
N GLY A 84 -36.71 34.69 22.53
CA GLY A 84 -37.79 34.04 23.30
C GLY A 84 -37.35 33.37 24.59
N GLN A 85 -37.05 34.16 25.62
CA GLN A 85 -36.85 33.70 26.99
C GLN A 85 -38.21 33.65 27.71
N GLY A 86 -38.62 32.52 28.28
CA GLY A 86 -39.75 32.50 29.22
C GLY A 86 -40.42 31.16 29.54
N ARG A 87 -40.30 30.80 30.82
CA ARG A 87 -41.22 30.04 31.68
C ARG A 87 -40.98 28.54 31.95
N LYS A 88 -41.21 28.27 33.24
CA LYS A 88 -40.79 27.18 34.13
C LYS A 88 -41.84 26.03 34.18
N PRO A 89 -41.54 24.92 34.90
CA PRO A 89 -42.13 23.60 34.71
C PRO A 89 -43.40 23.35 35.54
N GLY A 90 -44.15 22.31 35.19
CA GLY A 90 -45.25 21.75 35.98
C GLY A 90 -45.16 20.22 36.10
N PRO A 91 -45.60 19.62 37.24
CA PRO A 91 -45.29 18.23 37.62
C PRO A 91 -46.48 17.27 37.45
N GLY A 92 -46.22 15.95 37.52
CA GLY A 92 -47.25 14.91 37.71
C GLY A 92 -46.95 13.63 36.94
N GLN A 93 -46.19 12.69 37.51
CA GLN A 93 -46.67 11.38 38.03
C GLN A 93 -47.41 10.48 37.03
N LYS A 94 -46.88 9.27 36.75
CA LYS A 94 -47.28 8.01 37.42
C LYS A 94 -46.49 6.81 36.89
N GLN A 95 -46.22 5.88 37.80
CA GLN A 95 -45.49 4.61 37.64
C GLN A 95 -46.38 3.53 37.01
N GLY A 96 -45.76 2.51 36.42
CA GLY A 96 -46.41 1.22 36.13
C GLY A 96 -45.48 0.25 35.39
N PRO A 97 -45.17 -0.94 35.95
CA PRO A 97 -44.17 -1.86 35.41
C PRO A 97 -44.77 -2.83 34.39
N GLY A 98 -44.02 -3.13 33.33
CA GLY A 98 -44.39 -4.15 32.35
C GLY A 98 -43.15 -4.91 31.91
N GLN A 99 -42.79 -5.95 32.66
CA GLN A 99 -41.91 -7.02 32.17
C GLN A 99 -42.74 -7.97 31.31
N GLY A 100 -42.26 -8.25 30.10
CA GLY A 100 -42.76 -9.29 29.22
C GLY A 100 -41.65 -9.71 28.27
N PRO A 101 -41.21 -10.99 28.28
CA PRO A 101 -40.03 -11.47 27.57
C PRO A 101 -40.40 -11.79 26.12
N GLY A 102 -39.57 -11.38 25.17
CA GLY A 102 -39.89 -11.64 23.77
C GLY A 102 -38.76 -11.30 22.83
N GLU A 103 -38.18 -12.36 22.28
CA GLU A 103 -37.51 -12.39 20.99
C GLU A 103 -36.11 -11.79 20.97
N GLY A 104 -35.15 -12.73 21.07
CA GLY A 104 -33.79 -12.54 20.66
C GLY A 104 -33.72 -11.97 19.25
N ARG A 105 -33.60 -10.65 19.17
CA ARG A 105 -32.78 -10.03 18.14
C ARG A 105 -31.39 -10.57 18.38
N GLY A 106 -31.07 -11.64 17.67
CA GLY A 106 -29.70 -12.03 17.42
C GLY A 106 -28.97 -10.73 17.09
N ARG A 107 -28.15 -10.27 18.02
CA ARG A 107 -27.10 -9.30 17.75
C ARG A 107 -26.40 -9.93 16.56
N ARG A 108 -26.69 -9.44 15.35
CA ARG A 108 -25.76 -9.57 14.23
C ARG A 108 -24.49 -9.03 14.84
N ARG A 109 -23.58 -9.93 15.21
CA ARG A 109 -22.21 -9.58 15.52
C ARG A 109 -21.84 -8.69 14.35
N SER A 110 -21.68 -7.40 14.63
CA SER A 110 -21.18 -6.46 13.66
C SER A 110 -19.94 -7.11 13.07
N ASP A 111 -20.00 -7.53 11.80
CA ASP A 111 -18.80 -7.92 11.06
C ASP A 111 -17.82 -6.78 11.26
N GLY A 112 -16.79 -7.03 12.07
CA GLY A 112 -15.92 -5.97 12.56
C GLY A 112 -15.20 -5.29 11.39
N PRO A 113 -14.74 -4.04 11.56
CA PRO A 113 -13.88 -3.37 10.57
C PRO A 113 -12.69 -4.25 10.13
N ASP A 114 -12.22 -5.14 11.01
CA ASP A 114 -11.14 -6.09 10.77
C ASP A 114 -11.48 -7.17 9.74
N GLN A 115 -12.74 -7.63 9.66
CA GLN A 115 -13.14 -8.67 8.70
C GLN A 115 -13.11 -8.13 7.27
N GLY A 116 -13.58 -6.90 7.05
CA GLY A 116 -13.53 -6.24 5.75
C GLY A 116 -12.09 -6.05 5.26
N ARG A 117 -11.18 -5.67 6.17
CA ARG A 117 -9.75 -5.54 5.92
C ARG A 117 -9.09 -6.88 5.56
N LEU A 118 -9.37 -7.92 6.32
CA LEU A 118 -8.84 -9.27 6.04
C LEU A 118 -9.29 -9.78 4.67
N ILE A 119 -10.56 -9.60 4.33
CA ILE A 119 -11.10 -9.96 3.01
C ILE A 119 -10.41 -9.12 1.92
N MET A 120 -10.26 -7.81 2.13
CA MET A 120 -9.56 -6.93 1.19
C MET A 120 -8.13 -7.39 0.95
N MET A 121 -7.34 -7.61 2.01
CA MET A 121 -5.96 -8.06 1.89
C MET A 121 -5.84 -9.42 1.21
N ARG A 122 -6.81 -10.32 1.41
CA ARG A 122 -6.85 -11.61 0.72
C ARG A 122 -7.10 -11.45 -0.79
N VAL A 123 -8.04 -10.58 -1.16
CA VAL A 123 -8.33 -10.30 -2.58
C VAL A 123 -7.14 -9.62 -3.24
N VAL A 124 -6.61 -8.57 -2.62
CA VAL A 124 -5.42 -7.85 -3.09
C VAL A 124 -4.20 -8.77 -3.20
N GLY A 125 -4.03 -9.70 -2.25
CA GLY A 125 -2.98 -10.71 -2.30
C GLY A 125 -3.10 -11.65 -3.51
N ARG A 126 -4.31 -12.08 -3.87
CA ARG A 126 -4.55 -12.87 -5.09
C ARG A 126 -4.26 -12.08 -6.37
N LEU A 127 -4.54 -10.79 -6.35
CA LEU A 127 -4.30 -9.88 -7.46
C LEU A 127 -2.88 -9.30 -7.46
N SER A 128 -1.95 -9.79 -6.64
CA SER A 128 -0.60 -9.22 -6.49
C SER A 128 0.13 -9.05 -7.82
N HIS A 129 -0.06 -10.00 -8.73
CA HIS A 129 0.50 -10.00 -10.07
C HIS A 129 -0.10 -8.93 -10.99
N LEU A 130 -1.22 -8.30 -10.65
CA LEU A 130 -1.85 -7.22 -11.42
C LEU A 130 -1.63 -5.84 -10.80
N ILE A 131 -0.82 -5.77 -9.73
CA ILE A 131 -0.68 -4.57 -8.89
C ILE A 131 0.76 -4.05 -8.99
N VAL A 132 0.88 -2.77 -9.30
CA VAL A 132 2.12 -2.01 -9.18
C VAL A 132 2.26 -1.49 -7.75
N ARG A 133 3.42 -1.74 -7.14
CA ARG A 133 3.75 -1.28 -5.79
C ARG A 133 4.71 -0.11 -5.88
N THR A 134 4.31 1.03 -5.39
CA THR A 134 5.08 2.27 -5.50
C THR A 134 5.52 2.73 -4.12
N LEU A 135 6.78 3.15 -4.02
CA LEU A 135 7.34 3.81 -2.86
C LEU A 135 7.40 5.30 -3.16
N GLY A 136 6.72 6.11 -2.36
CA GLY A 136 6.68 7.56 -2.49
C GLY A 136 7.13 8.26 -1.22
N VAL A 137 7.20 9.58 -1.32
CA VAL A 137 7.40 10.48 -0.19
C VAL A 137 6.25 11.48 -0.22
N ASP A 138 5.78 11.94 0.94
CA ASP A 138 4.75 12.98 1.07
C ASP A 138 5.27 14.40 0.74
N ASP A 139 6.14 14.51 -0.26
CA ASP A 139 6.77 15.75 -0.71
C ASP A 139 6.23 16.25 -2.07
N LEU A 140 5.25 15.54 -2.65
CA LEU A 140 4.64 15.82 -3.97
C LEU A 140 5.62 15.80 -5.15
N ARG A 141 6.87 15.34 -4.97
CA ARG A 141 7.88 15.26 -6.05
C ARG A 141 7.79 13.96 -6.86
N GLY A 142 6.68 13.25 -6.72
CA GLY A 142 6.46 11.96 -7.35
C GLY A 142 7.14 10.79 -6.63
N PRO A 143 7.02 9.58 -7.19
CA PRO A 143 7.51 8.35 -6.57
C PRO A 143 9.04 8.30 -6.47
N LEU A 144 9.56 7.59 -5.48
CA LEU A 144 10.98 7.21 -5.42
C LEU A 144 11.25 6.08 -6.41
N LEU A 145 10.44 5.03 -6.32
CA LEU A 145 10.50 3.87 -7.21
C LEU A 145 9.12 3.21 -7.33
N SER A 146 8.93 2.46 -8.42
CA SER A 146 7.77 1.61 -8.65
C SER A 146 8.22 0.20 -8.98
N VAL A 147 7.47 -0.79 -8.52
CA VAL A 147 7.73 -2.20 -8.75
C VAL A 147 6.56 -2.79 -9.51
N SER A 148 6.82 -3.28 -10.71
CA SER A 148 5.83 -3.89 -11.59
C SER A 148 6.07 -5.41 -11.66
N PRO A 149 5.03 -6.24 -11.48
CA PRO A 149 5.15 -7.68 -11.66
C PRO A 149 5.44 -8.04 -13.12
N VAL A 150 6.44 -8.89 -13.34
CA VAL A 150 6.77 -9.47 -14.67
C VAL A 150 6.38 -10.95 -14.77
N ALA A 151 5.99 -11.59 -13.66
CA ALA A 151 5.46 -12.96 -13.63
C ALA A 151 4.10 -13.04 -12.91
N ARG A 152 3.29 -14.05 -13.23
CA ARG A 152 2.00 -14.31 -12.57
C ARG A 152 2.19 -14.77 -11.12
N THR A 153 3.27 -15.47 -10.87
CA THR A 153 3.65 -15.97 -9.55
C THR A 153 4.52 -14.93 -8.84
N GLY A 154 4.41 -14.84 -7.52
CA GLY A 154 5.23 -13.97 -6.69
C GLY A 154 4.40 -13.26 -5.62
N SER A 155 4.99 -13.10 -4.45
CA SER A 155 4.42 -12.31 -3.36
C SER A 155 5.34 -11.13 -3.05
N PHE A 156 4.92 -9.92 -3.40
CA PHE A 156 5.68 -8.72 -3.09
C PHE A 156 5.34 -8.22 -1.68
N VAL A 157 6.22 -8.52 -0.73
CA VAL A 157 6.08 -8.12 0.68
C VAL A 157 7.38 -7.45 1.13
N PRO A 158 7.47 -6.10 1.07
CA PRO A 158 8.57 -5.37 1.68
C PRO A 158 8.66 -5.70 3.16
N ALA A 159 9.84 -6.11 3.59
CA ALA A 159 10.15 -6.40 4.97
C ALA A 159 11.46 -5.70 5.35
N PRO A 160 11.60 -5.21 6.60
CA PRO A 160 12.85 -4.67 7.08
C PRO A 160 13.99 -5.69 6.92
N LEU A 161 15.12 -5.23 6.40
CA LEU A 161 16.33 -6.05 6.30
C LEU A 161 17.06 -6.07 7.66
N PRO A 162 17.72 -7.18 8.02
CA PRO A 162 18.60 -7.20 9.19
C PRO A 162 19.73 -6.16 9.03
N GLU A 163 19.87 -5.27 10.02
CA GLU A 163 20.74 -4.09 9.93
C GLU A 163 22.21 -4.37 9.70
N GLU A 164 22.69 -5.52 10.20
CA GLU A 164 24.09 -5.92 10.18
C GLU A 164 24.42 -6.92 9.07
N THR A 165 23.41 -7.44 8.35
CA THR A 165 23.64 -8.41 7.28
C THR A 165 23.96 -7.68 5.98
N PRO A 166 25.18 -7.84 5.41
CA PRO A 166 25.52 -7.17 4.17
C PRO A 166 24.66 -7.69 3.02
N VAL A 167 24.21 -6.77 2.16
CA VAL A 167 23.47 -7.04 0.93
C VAL A 167 24.19 -6.38 -0.24
N ARG A 168 23.94 -6.91 -1.45
CA ARG A 168 24.48 -6.36 -2.69
C ARG A 168 23.51 -6.57 -3.83
N LEU A 169 23.74 -5.83 -4.92
CA LEU A 169 23.14 -6.09 -6.21
C LEU A 169 23.83 -7.32 -6.85
N PRO A 170 23.07 -8.32 -7.32
CA PRO A 170 23.64 -9.41 -8.10
C PRO A 170 24.21 -8.94 -9.44
N ALA A 171 25.19 -9.69 -9.95
CA ALA A 171 25.95 -9.29 -11.14
C ALA A 171 25.14 -9.36 -12.45
N ASP A 172 24.05 -10.13 -12.45
CA ASP A 172 23.10 -10.28 -13.54
C ASP A 172 21.98 -9.22 -13.51
N ALA A 173 21.99 -8.29 -12.55
CA ALA A 173 21.07 -7.17 -12.53
C ALA A 173 21.49 -6.12 -13.58
N VAL A 174 20.54 -5.72 -14.42
CA VAL A 174 20.75 -4.79 -15.52
C VAL A 174 20.01 -3.49 -15.22
N LEU A 175 20.75 -2.38 -15.28
CA LEU A 175 20.20 -1.03 -15.17
C LEU A 175 20.13 -0.40 -16.57
N THR A 176 18.95 0.01 -17.01
CA THR A 176 18.74 0.64 -18.33
C THR A 176 18.07 2.00 -18.17
N PRO A 177 18.52 3.07 -18.86
CA PRO A 177 17.82 4.35 -18.85
C PRO A 177 16.36 4.21 -19.30
N TRP A 178 15.44 4.86 -18.60
CA TRP A 178 14.02 4.87 -18.95
C TRP A 178 13.39 6.23 -18.65
N ARG A 179 12.92 6.92 -19.69
CA ARG A 179 12.38 8.30 -19.60
C ARG A 179 13.32 9.21 -18.79
N SER A 180 12.90 9.61 -17.58
CA SER A 180 13.65 10.49 -16.67
C SER A 180 14.32 9.75 -15.50
N GLY A 181 14.37 8.42 -15.55
CA GLY A 181 14.92 7.56 -14.51
C GLY A 181 15.59 6.32 -15.08
N PHE A 182 15.53 5.21 -14.34
CA PHE A 182 16.13 3.95 -14.75
C PHE A 182 15.19 2.78 -14.50
N THR A 183 15.28 1.77 -15.35
CA THR A 183 14.69 0.45 -15.10
C THR A 183 15.78 -0.48 -14.59
N LEU A 184 15.47 -1.25 -13.56
CA LEU A 184 16.31 -2.31 -13.00
C LEU A 184 15.59 -3.65 -13.18
N GLU A 185 16.25 -4.57 -13.87
CA GLU A 185 15.76 -5.91 -14.18
C GLU A 185 16.81 -6.96 -13.80
N ARG A 186 16.35 -8.20 -13.58
CA ARG A 186 17.21 -9.37 -13.37
C ARG A 186 16.53 -10.56 -14.04
N ALA A 187 17.30 -11.45 -14.68
CA ALA A 187 16.76 -12.48 -15.56
C ALA A 187 15.68 -13.36 -14.89
N ASP A 188 15.92 -13.76 -13.65
CA ASP A 188 15.03 -14.65 -12.90
C ASP A 188 14.11 -13.92 -11.90
N ALA A 189 14.14 -12.58 -11.88
CA ALA A 189 13.29 -11.82 -10.97
C ALA A 189 11.84 -11.77 -11.45
N ARG A 190 10.90 -11.91 -10.51
CA ARG A 190 9.45 -11.82 -10.78
C ARG A 190 8.93 -10.40 -10.87
N TYR A 191 9.82 -9.43 -10.66
CA TYR A 191 9.50 -8.01 -10.66
C TYR A 191 10.51 -7.21 -11.47
N ARG A 192 10.04 -6.10 -12.01
CA ARG A 192 10.85 -5.04 -12.60
C ARG A 192 10.71 -3.79 -11.74
N VAL A 193 11.82 -3.10 -11.50
CA VAL A 193 11.82 -1.87 -10.71
C VAL A 193 12.09 -0.67 -11.62
N VAL A 194 11.29 0.38 -11.50
CA VAL A 194 11.56 1.68 -12.10
C VAL A 194 11.98 2.64 -11.00
N LEU A 195 13.19 3.18 -11.11
CA LEU A 195 13.78 4.18 -10.23
C LEU A 195 13.47 5.56 -10.82
N HIS A 196 12.58 6.30 -10.19
CA HIS A 196 12.08 7.57 -10.72
C HIS A 196 12.90 8.77 -10.25
N ARG A 197 13.61 8.62 -9.13
CA ARG A 197 14.28 9.72 -8.44
C ARG A 197 15.73 9.41 -8.05
N PRO A 198 16.61 10.43 -7.99
CA PRO A 198 18.01 10.27 -7.60
C PRO A 198 18.20 9.59 -6.24
N GLU A 199 17.32 9.84 -5.28
CA GLU A 199 17.39 9.24 -3.94
C GLU A 199 17.42 7.70 -4.00
N ALA A 200 16.61 7.08 -4.88
CA ALA A 200 16.61 5.63 -5.08
C ALA A 200 17.86 5.14 -5.83
N VAL A 201 18.38 5.94 -6.76
CA VAL A 201 19.61 5.64 -7.50
C VAL A 201 20.85 5.70 -6.61
N TRP A 202 20.90 6.63 -5.64
CA TRP A 202 22.00 6.69 -4.67
C TRP A 202 22.06 5.46 -3.78
N VAL A 203 20.90 4.97 -3.30
CA VAL A 203 20.84 3.71 -2.56
C VAL A 203 21.29 2.54 -3.44
N LEU A 204 20.86 2.48 -4.70
CA LEU A 204 21.33 1.46 -5.65
C LEU A 204 22.85 1.51 -5.83
N GLY A 205 23.44 2.71 -5.92
CA GLY A 205 24.88 2.89 -6.08
C GLY A 205 25.71 2.27 -4.95
N MET A 206 25.21 2.32 -3.71
CA MET A 206 25.87 1.68 -2.56
C MET A 206 25.92 0.15 -2.69
N LEU A 207 24.97 -0.45 -3.42
CA LEU A 207 24.82 -1.90 -3.58
C LEU A 207 25.71 -2.50 -4.67
N ALA A 208 26.51 -1.68 -5.37
CA ALA A 208 27.56 -2.16 -6.27
C ALA A 208 28.60 -3.02 -5.53
N TRP A 209 28.76 -2.80 -4.21
CA TRP A 209 29.53 -3.65 -3.30
C TRP A 209 28.65 -4.11 -2.13
N PRO A 210 29.06 -5.18 -1.42
CA PRO A 210 28.44 -5.56 -0.16
C PRO A 210 28.36 -4.40 0.84
N VAL A 211 27.15 -4.05 1.28
CA VAL A 211 26.90 -2.99 2.26
C VAL A 211 25.80 -3.42 3.23
N THR A 212 25.94 -3.10 4.51
CA THR A 212 24.87 -3.34 5.48
C THR A 212 23.80 -2.25 5.39
N PRO A 213 22.51 -2.54 5.68
CA PRO A 213 21.48 -1.50 5.73
C PRO A 213 21.82 -0.35 6.67
N GLU A 214 22.51 -0.62 7.78
CA GLU A 214 23.01 0.39 8.70
C GLU A 214 24.05 1.31 8.04
N ALA A 215 25.08 0.73 7.42
CA ALA A 215 26.14 1.49 6.78
C ALA A 215 25.61 2.31 5.58
N ALA A 216 24.70 1.74 4.78
CA ALA A 216 24.04 2.45 3.69
C ALA A 216 23.24 3.65 4.21
N SER A 217 22.52 3.46 5.33
CA SER A 217 21.74 4.53 5.96
C SER A 217 22.60 5.65 6.53
N ALA A 218 23.76 5.31 7.10
CA ALA A 218 24.70 6.29 7.66
C ALA A 218 25.51 7.04 6.58
N GLY A 219 25.80 6.37 5.45
CA GLY A 219 26.64 6.90 4.38
C GLY A 219 25.93 7.83 3.39
N LEU A 220 24.59 7.89 3.42
CA LEU A 220 23.80 8.65 2.45
C LEU A 220 23.20 9.92 3.07
N PRO A 221 23.07 11.03 2.31
CA PRO A 221 22.41 12.26 2.76
C PRO A 221 20.87 12.13 2.75
N LEU A 222 20.35 10.96 3.10
CA LEU A 222 18.93 10.62 3.10
C LEU A 222 18.47 10.33 4.54
N PRO A 223 17.19 10.55 4.87
CA PRO A 223 16.62 10.02 6.11
C PRO A 223 16.82 8.50 6.17
N ARG A 224 17.28 7.97 7.31
CA ARG A 224 17.54 6.54 7.51
C ARG A 224 16.36 5.66 7.09
N GLU A 225 15.15 6.07 7.44
CA GLU A 225 13.93 5.35 7.09
C GLU A 225 13.73 5.25 5.57
N MET A 226 14.03 6.32 4.83
CA MET A 226 13.94 6.32 3.37
C MET A 226 14.91 5.31 2.75
N THR A 227 16.17 5.28 3.21
CA THR A 227 17.16 4.30 2.74
C THR A 227 16.70 2.87 3.03
N ARG A 228 16.23 2.59 4.24
CA ARG A 228 15.72 1.28 4.64
C ARG A 228 14.54 0.82 3.81
N GLU A 229 13.59 1.72 3.54
CA GLU A 229 12.40 1.40 2.75
C GLU A 229 12.72 1.15 1.28
N ILE A 230 13.67 1.92 0.71
CA ILE A 230 14.18 1.63 -0.64
C ILE A 230 14.82 0.24 -0.68
N LEU A 231 15.68 -0.10 0.30
CA LEU A 231 16.30 -1.41 0.40
C LEU A 231 15.28 -2.54 0.56
N ALA A 232 14.25 -2.35 1.40
CA ALA A 232 13.17 -3.31 1.59
C ALA A 232 12.36 -3.55 0.31
N TYR A 233 12.11 -2.51 -0.49
CA TYR A 233 11.46 -2.64 -1.80
C TYR A 233 12.34 -3.38 -2.81
N LEU A 234 13.63 -3.05 -2.87
CA LEU A 234 14.57 -3.74 -3.75
C LEU A 234 14.70 -5.22 -3.36
N ALA A 235 14.75 -5.54 -2.07
CA ALA A 235 14.77 -6.93 -1.60
C ALA A 235 13.50 -7.69 -1.97
N ALA A 236 12.32 -7.10 -1.70
CA ALA A 236 11.03 -7.72 -2.04
C ALA A 236 10.79 -7.84 -3.55
N ALA A 237 11.43 -6.98 -4.34
CA ALA A 237 11.44 -7.05 -5.79
C ALA A 237 12.44 -8.09 -6.32
N GLU A 238 13.12 -8.83 -5.46
CA GLU A 238 14.17 -9.78 -5.83
C GLU A 238 15.28 -9.06 -6.61
N MET A 239 15.72 -7.90 -6.14
CA MET A 239 16.86 -7.18 -6.71
C MET A 239 18.11 -7.34 -5.87
N LEU A 240 18.00 -7.73 -4.60
CA LEU A 240 19.14 -7.88 -3.70
C LEU A 240 19.48 -9.35 -3.45
N ALA A 241 20.73 -9.61 -3.09
CA ALA A 241 21.18 -10.88 -2.51
C ALA A 241 22.00 -10.62 -1.23
N PRO A 242 21.94 -11.52 -0.23
CA PRO A 242 22.89 -11.50 0.88
C PRO A 242 24.31 -11.56 0.36
N ALA A 243 25.23 -10.81 0.96
CA ALA A 243 26.66 -10.89 0.65
C ALA A 243 27.37 -12.04 1.40
N GLY A 244 26.60 -13.05 1.81
CA GLY A 244 27.05 -14.25 2.52
C GLY A 244 26.86 -15.51 1.71
N GLU A 245 27.72 -15.71 0.72
CA GLU A 245 28.30 -17.01 0.36
C GLU A 245 29.57 -16.70 -0.42
N ARG A 246 30.74 -17.03 0.15
CA ARG A 246 31.93 -17.18 -0.68
C ARG A 246 31.56 -18.24 -1.70
N ALA A 247 31.43 -17.88 -2.97
CA ALA A 247 31.55 -18.85 -4.04
C ALA A 247 32.79 -19.69 -3.70
N GLY A 248 32.57 -20.96 -3.37
CA GLY A 248 33.63 -21.85 -2.94
C GLY A 248 34.71 -21.80 -4.00
N LEU A 249 35.83 -21.16 -3.66
CA LEU A 249 37.06 -21.31 -4.40
C LEU A 249 37.44 -22.78 -4.27
N ARG A 250 36.91 -23.60 -5.18
CA ARG A 250 37.51 -24.90 -5.46
C ARG A 250 38.83 -24.58 -6.14
N VAL A 251 39.86 -24.48 -5.32
CA VAL A 251 41.23 -24.70 -5.79
C VAL A 251 41.27 -26.19 -6.16
N GLY A 252 41.21 -26.45 -7.46
CA GLY A 252 41.58 -27.72 -8.07
C GLY A 252 42.83 -27.49 -8.90
#